data_AF-A0A955WWP1-F1
#
_entry.id   AF-A0A955WWP1-F1
#
_cell.length_a   1.000
_cell.length_b   1.000
_cell.length_c   1.000
_cell.angle_alpha   90.00
_cell.angle_beta   90.00
_cell.angle_gamma   90.00
#
_symmetry.space_group_name_H-M   'P 1'
#
loop_
_entity.id
_entity.type
_entity.pdbx_description
1 polymer ?
#
loop_
_entity_poly.entity_id
_entity_poly.type
_entity_poly.pdbx_seq_one_letter_code
_entity_poly.pdbx_strand_id
1 'polypeptide(L)'
;FDALNYQDEFWQIRSNPDGDWPGERLAEYRYSTIMDYGARFNSDTKGLGKYDLAAIKYVYGGVTEEFAPEVNLPSRLSYSVLIDGYEQIPDLLDGYENITKRVERRIADVRADRIAGLKRNTEQFVAQDDAAGYWISREVPYEFCFDVFNGNLGCRTWDEGATHAESVRSAIQNYWNYYVFTNYRRGRNEYAFASGFFGRQARLSDYLTYPFRYFYFYQNYDIGLRNDLYEAALIGLNFINQVLGTPLPGRHCFDDGRDQYVPLSQFEGDPANCEAFDVPDGTGRPLRNRYTDEYYYRLDGIGTFLDKFNFLFYLNDTSTSFFRVANLGNSRSFSIGYYRVYREELIGLIRDMVFSWLGEGDGDALASLVRPDDKQVVPRILVDRKAFDQEDDAMEGMARVFPPLSYNLVWQAMLVSTVFNTSTYDSQLDFAEYLAVSEVGSSDDRAYPDGWQTVDFVHPRTRVTYRAGQTEDGKSISFELLARAQQFTETVWEPAYTAVQADPADGAARTALAEADRRLEQYADLISEMRWMRAIVDWAND
;
A
#
# COMPACT_ATOMS: atom_id res chain seq x y z
N PHE A 1 -4.80 19.75 -2.97
CA PHE A 1 -3.98 20.20 -4.10
C PHE A 1 -4.39 21.60 -4.49
N ASP A 2 -3.40 22.41 -4.81
CA ASP A 2 -3.65 23.71 -5.39
C ASP A 2 -3.04 23.79 -6.80
N ALA A 3 -3.27 22.74 -7.61
CA ALA A 3 -2.68 22.60 -8.95
C ALA A 3 -3.08 23.73 -9.91
N LEU A 4 -4.25 24.36 -9.68
CA LEU A 4 -4.67 25.59 -10.38
C LEU A 4 -3.64 26.73 -10.19
N ASN A 5 -2.96 26.73 -9.06
CA ASN A 5 -1.98 27.75 -8.65
C ASN A 5 -0.53 27.24 -8.64
N TYR A 6 -0.25 26.14 -9.33
CA TYR A 6 1.12 25.78 -9.70
C TYR A 6 1.73 26.82 -10.64
N GLN A 7 3.05 26.76 -10.82
CA GLN A 7 3.79 27.64 -11.73
C GLN A 7 3.23 27.58 -13.16
N ASP A 8 3.31 28.66 -13.92
CA ASP A 8 2.72 28.75 -15.27
C ASP A 8 3.28 27.69 -16.22
N GLU A 9 4.58 27.43 -16.11
CA GLU A 9 5.30 26.45 -16.90
C GLU A 9 4.79 25.03 -16.68
N PHE A 10 4.22 24.72 -15.50
CA PHE A 10 3.67 23.39 -15.23
C PHE A 10 2.62 23.00 -16.27
N TRP A 11 1.63 23.88 -16.49
CA TRP A 11 0.54 23.62 -17.42
C TRP A 11 0.98 23.77 -18.88
N GLN A 12 1.96 24.62 -19.16
CA GLN A 12 2.57 24.72 -20.51
C GLN A 12 3.23 23.39 -20.91
N ILE A 13 4.11 22.85 -20.05
CA ILE A 13 4.80 21.58 -20.30
C ILE A 13 3.78 20.43 -20.36
N ARG A 14 2.83 20.39 -19.42
CA ARG A 14 1.81 19.32 -19.34
C ARG A 14 0.86 19.30 -20.55
N SER A 15 0.62 20.45 -21.18
CA SER A 15 -0.24 20.54 -22.37
C SER A 15 0.30 19.77 -23.58
N ASN A 16 1.59 19.41 -23.56
CA ASN A 16 2.22 18.56 -24.56
C ASN A 16 2.36 17.13 -24.00
N PRO A 17 1.39 16.22 -24.24
CA PRO A 17 1.44 14.85 -23.73
C PRO A 17 2.60 14.02 -24.31
N ASP A 18 3.07 14.37 -25.50
CA ASP A 18 4.22 13.73 -26.15
C ASP A 18 5.57 14.39 -25.78
N GLY A 19 5.53 15.37 -24.87
CA GLY A 19 6.72 16.12 -24.42
C GLY A 19 7.65 15.31 -23.51
N ASP A 20 8.92 15.70 -23.47
CA ASP A 20 9.91 15.14 -22.55
C ASP A 20 9.74 15.77 -21.16
N TRP A 21 8.68 15.41 -20.43
CA TRP A 21 8.40 15.95 -19.10
C TRP A 21 9.59 15.84 -18.11
N PRO A 22 10.35 14.72 -18.09
CA PRO A 22 11.59 14.65 -17.32
C PRO A 22 12.64 15.67 -17.75
N GLY A 23 12.92 15.80 -19.06
CA GLY A 23 13.88 16.77 -19.59
C GLY A 23 13.47 18.22 -19.35
N GLU A 24 12.17 18.50 -19.39
CA GLU A 24 11.57 19.81 -19.07
C GLU A 24 11.40 20.04 -17.57
N ARG A 25 11.77 19.06 -16.73
CA ARG A 25 11.77 19.13 -15.26
C ARG A 25 10.39 19.50 -14.69
N LEU A 26 9.33 18.96 -15.28
CA LEU A 26 7.93 19.24 -14.91
C LEU A 26 7.67 19.16 -13.39
N ALA A 27 8.33 18.22 -12.70
CA ALA A 27 8.22 18.03 -11.26
C ALA A 27 8.61 19.27 -10.43
N GLU A 28 9.53 20.11 -10.92
CA GLU A 28 9.98 21.31 -10.20
C GLU A 28 9.00 22.46 -10.22
N TYR A 29 7.94 22.36 -11.03
CA TYR A 29 6.91 23.38 -11.16
C TYR A 29 5.62 23.02 -10.39
N ARG A 30 5.61 21.87 -9.70
CA ARG A 30 4.45 21.26 -9.01
C ARG A 30 4.25 21.77 -7.57
N TYR A 31 4.28 23.08 -7.37
CA TYR A 31 4.01 23.67 -6.06
C TYR A 31 3.34 25.04 -6.21
N SER A 32 2.44 25.36 -5.27
CA SER A 32 1.77 26.67 -5.20
C SER A 32 2.36 27.58 -4.11
N THR A 33 3.05 27.01 -3.12
CA THR A 33 3.60 27.70 -1.94
C THR A 33 4.93 27.08 -1.54
N ILE A 34 5.88 27.91 -1.10
CA ILE A 34 7.09 27.49 -0.37
C ILE A 34 7.00 27.77 1.12
N MET A 35 5.96 28.48 1.56
CA MET A 35 5.87 29.04 2.91
C MET A 35 5.43 28.04 3.98
N ASP A 36 4.76 26.94 3.61
CA ASP A 36 4.40 25.93 4.59
C ASP A 36 5.52 24.91 4.76
N TYR A 37 5.89 24.11 3.76
CA TYR A 37 7.01 23.18 3.88
C TYR A 37 7.44 22.67 2.50
N GLY A 38 8.75 22.59 2.24
CA GLY A 38 9.22 21.90 1.04
C GLY A 38 9.02 20.40 1.13
N ALA A 39 8.42 19.80 0.10
CA ALA A 39 8.14 18.37 0.03
C ALA A 39 9.40 17.51 -0.06
N ARG A 40 10.46 18.06 -0.69
CA ARG A 40 11.76 17.40 -0.90
C ARG A 40 12.90 18.38 -0.63
N PHE A 41 14.11 17.90 -0.36
CA PHE A 41 15.27 18.80 -0.21
C PHE A 41 15.62 19.55 -1.52
N ASN A 42 15.13 19.04 -2.65
CA ASN A 42 15.31 19.58 -4.00
C ASN A 42 13.99 19.99 -4.66
N SER A 43 12.90 20.16 -3.90
CA SER A 43 11.68 20.81 -4.39
C SER A 43 11.84 22.33 -4.34
N ASP A 44 10.86 23.05 -4.89
CA ASP A 44 10.66 24.48 -4.65
C ASP A 44 11.81 25.39 -5.14
N THR A 45 12.46 24.96 -6.21
CA THR A 45 13.66 25.63 -6.75
C THR A 45 13.36 26.81 -7.69
N LYS A 46 12.07 27.07 -8.00
CA LYS A 46 11.64 28.15 -8.91
C LYS A 46 11.25 29.44 -8.20
N GLY A 47 11.50 29.54 -6.89
CA GLY A 47 11.18 30.72 -6.08
C GLY A 47 9.78 30.66 -5.47
N LEU A 48 9.17 31.83 -5.24
CA LEU A 48 7.83 31.91 -4.66
C LEU A 48 6.78 31.28 -5.58
N GLY A 49 5.84 30.53 -4.99
CA GLY A 49 4.66 30.04 -5.69
C GLY A 49 3.56 31.09 -5.78
N LYS A 50 2.52 30.83 -6.60
CA LYS A 50 1.41 31.80 -6.80
C LYS A 50 0.61 32.04 -5.53
N TYR A 51 0.51 31.06 -4.63
CA TYR A 51 -0.13 31.24 -3.32
C TYR A 51 0.68 32.22 -2.47
N ASP A 52 2.01 32.12 -2.46
CA ASP A 52 2.88 33.03 -1.71
C ASP A 52 2.71 34.48 -2.20
N LEU A 53 2.70 34.65 -3.52
CA LEU A 53 2.49 35.95 -4.16
C LEU A 53 1.11 36.51 -3.83
N ALA A 54 0.06 35.69 -3.89
CA ALA A 54 -1.29 36.09 -3.54
C ALA A 54 -1.42 36.47 -2.05
N ALA A 55 -0.77 35.74 -1.15
CA ALA A 55 -0.73 36.06 0.28
C ALA A 55 -0.06 37.42 0.52
N ILE A 56 1.05 37.71 -0.14
CA ILE A 56 1.75 39.00 -0.06
C ILE A 56 0.86 40.13 -0.59
N LYS A 57 0.24 39.94 -1.77
CA LYS A 57 -0.71 40.89 -2.38
C LYS A 57 -1.90 41.18 -1.47
N TYR A 58 -2.44 40.15 -0.83
CA TYR A 58 -3.56 40.26 0.09
C TYR A 58 -3.20 41.04 1.36
N VAL A 59 -2.14 40.61 2.06
CA VAL A 59 -1.76 41.16 3.38
C VAL A 59 -1.18 42.57 3.26
N TYR A 60 -0.29 42.80 2.30
CA TYR A 60 0.46 44.05 2.18
C TYR A 60 -0.10 44.99 1.09
N GLY A 61 -0.64 44.42 0.01
CA GLY A 61 -1.19 45.21 -1.11
C GLY A 61 -2.65 45.59 -0.94
N GLY A 62 -3.41 44.89 -0.08
CA GLY A 62 -4.86 45.09 0.04
C GLY A 62 -5.62 44.72 -1.25
N VAL A 63 -5.03 43.86 -2.08
CA VAL A 63 -5.58 43.40 -3.36
C VAL A 63 -5.68 41.88 -3.39
N THR A 64 -6.58 41.36 -4.23
CA THR A 64 -6.75 39.93 -4.53
C THR A 64 -6.78 39.72 -6.03
N GLU A 65 -6.60 38.48 -6.49
CA GLU A 65 -6.62 38.11 -7.90
C GLU A 65 -8.01 37.64 -8.33
N GLU A 66 -8.51 38.17 -9.44
CA GLU A 66 -9.67 37.64 -10.18
C GLU A 66 -9.23 37.16 -11.57
N PHE A 67 -9.92 36.17 -12.14
CA PHE A 67 -9.75 35.83 -13.54
C PHE A 67 -10.22 36.98 -14.44
N ALA A 68 -9.42 37.29 -15.47
CA ALA A 68 -9.71 38.34 -16.43
C ALA A 68 -11.08 38.13 -17.09
N PRO A 69 -11.88 39.17 -17.41
CA PRO A 69 -13.29 39.04 -17.84
C PRO A 69 -13.52 38.10 -19.04
N GLU A 70 -12.53 37.97 -19.91
CA GLU A 70 -12.54 37.10 -21.09
C GLU A 70 -12.43 35.61 -20.78
N VAL A 71 -12.00 35.23 -19.57
CA VAL A 71 -11.91 33.82 -19.15
C VAL A 71 -13.32 33.31 -18.84
N ASN A 72 -13.73 32.24 -19.52
CA ASN A 72 -14.96 31.56 -19.19
C ASN A 72 -14.79 30.77 -17.89
N LEU A 73 -15.75 30.87 -16.97
CA LEU A 73 -15.67 30.21 -15.67
C LEU A 73 -16.91 29.35 -15.45
N PRO A 74 -16.74 28.10 -14.96
CA PRO A 74 -17.86 27.32 -14.48
C PRO A 74 -18.47 27.99 -13.23
N SER A 75 -19.76 27.74 -12.99
CA SER A 75 -20.50 28.42 -11.91
C SER A 75 -19.93 28.19 -10.50
N ARG A 76 -19.16 27.11 -10.31
CA ARG A 76 -18.45 26.78 -9.06
C ARG A 76 -17.09 26.16 -9.35
N LEU A 77 -16.14 26.95 -9.87
CA LEU A 77 -14.81 26.46 -10.24
C LEU A 77 -14.13 25.60 -9.17
N SER A 78 -14.08 26.05 -7.91
CA SER A 78 -13.44 25.25 -6.84
C SER A 78 -14.10 23.89 -6.61
N TYR A 79 -15.42 23.79 -6.80
CA TYR A 79 -16.16 22.54 -6.66
C TYR A 79 -15.98 21.64 -7.89
N SER A 80 -15.99 22.21 -9.09
CA SER A 80 -15.70 21.48 -10.33
C SER A 80 -14.30 20.87 -10.29
N VAL A 81 -13.28 21.64 -9.90
CA VAL A 81 -11.90 21.12 -9.75
C VAL A 81 -11.85 19.95 -8.75
N LEU A 82 -12.56 20.05 -7.62
CA LEU A 82 -12.59 18.99 -6.61
C LEU A 82 -13.23 17.68 -7.10
N ILE A 83 -14.22 17.76 -8.00
CA ILE A 83 -15.04 16.60 -8.41
C ILE A 83 -14.62 16.03 -9.77
N ASP A 84 -14.25 16.90 -10.70
CA ASP A 84 -13.90 16.52 -12.07
C ASP A 84 -12.45 16.03 -12.15
N GLY A 85 -11.61 16.44 -11.19
CA GLY A 85 -10.18 16.14 -11.19
C GLY A 85 -9.35 17.36 -11.56
N TYR A 86 -8.16 17.45 -10.97
CA TYR A 86 -7.27 18.58 -11.19
C TYR A 86 -6.68 18.56 -12.62
N GLU A 87 -6.59 17.39 -13.26
CA GLU A 87 -6.19 17.28 -14.67
C GLU A 87 -7.15 17.97 -15.64
N GLN A 88 -8.42 18.17 -15.25
CA GLN A 88 -9.46 18.82 -16.07
C GLN A 88 -9.39 20.36 -15.99
N ILE A 89 -8.49 20.94 -15.19
CA ILE A 89 -8.39 22.40 -15.02
C ILE A 89 -8.26 23.16 -16.37
N PRO A 90 -7.41 22.74 -17.32
CA PRO A 90 -7.34 23.40 -18.62
C PRO A 90 -8.68 23.39 -19.36
N ASP A 91 -9.38 22.26 -19.35
CA ASP A 91 -10.68 22.12 -20.04
C ASP A 91 -11.77 22.94 -19.35
N LEU A 92 -11.77 22.98 -18.01
CA LEU A 92 -12.69 23.82 -17.22
C LEU A 92 -12.52 25.32 -17.49
N LEU A 93 -11.37 25.75 -18.00
CA LEU A 93 -11.05 27.14 -18.27
C LEU A 93 -10.87 27.44 -19.77
N ASP A 94 -11.28 26.54 -20.66
CA ASP A 94 -11.13 26.69 -22.12
C ASP A 94 -9.68 26.93 -22.59
N GLY A 95 -8.72 26.24 -21.97
CA GLY A 95 -7.30 26.25 -22.32
C GLY A 95 -6.37 26.62 -21.16
N TYR A 96 -5.15 26.08 -21.16
CA TYR A 96 -4.19 26.34 -20.10
C TYR A 96 -3.73 27.80 -20.05
N GLU A 97 -3.78 28.51 -21.17
CA GLU A 97 -3.42 29.93 -21.24
C GLU A 97 -4.37 30.80 -20.42
N ASN A 98 -5.59 30.34 -20.16
CA ASN A 98 -6.56 31.08 -19.35
C ASN A 98 -6.29 30.96 -17.84
N ILE A 99 -5.50 29.97 -17.40
CA ILE A 99 -5.09 29.80 -15.99
C ILE A 99 -4.29 31.02 -15.49
N THR A 100 -3.52 31.64 -16.39
CA THR A 100 -2.58 32.74 -16.09
C THR A 100 -3.20 34.12 -16.27
N LYS A 101 -4.38 34.21 -16.91
CA LYS A 101 -5.10 35.47 -17.16
C LYS A 101 -5.80 35.96 -15.90
N ARG A 102 -5.03 36.66 -15.06
CA ARG A 102 -5.48 37.16 -13.75
C ARG A 102 -5.30 38.68 -13.65
N VAL A 103 -6.22 39.34 -12.96
CA VAL A 103 -6.20 40.78 -12.71
C VAL A 103 -6.26 41.05 -11.21
N GLU A 104 -5.49 42.03 -10.76
CA GLU A 104 -5.49 42.45 -9.36
C GLU A 104 -6.61 43.45 -9.11
N ARG A 105 -7.38 43.22 -8.04
CA ARG A 105 -8.45 44.14 -7.61
C ARG A 105 -8.40 44.39 -6.13
N ARG A 106 -8.82 45.58 -5.70
CA ARG A 106 -8.90 45.92 -4.27
C ARG A 106 -9.92 45.04 -3.58
N ILE A 107 -9.56 44.52 -2.41
CA ILE A 107 -10.43 43.64 -1.61
C ILE A 107 -11.79 44.30 -1.33
N ALA A 108 -11.81 45.62 -1.13
CA ALA A 108 -13.04 46.37 -0.89
C ALA A 108 -14.00 46.34 -2.10
N ASP A 109 -13.46 46.44 -3.32
CA ASP A 109 -14.24 46.45 -4.56
C ASP A 109 -14.79 45.05 -4.84
N VAL A 110 -13.94 44.03 -4.72
CA VAL A 110 -14.33 42.61 -4.87
C VAL A 110 -15.42 42.23 -3.86
N ARG A 111 -15.29 42.66 -2.60
CA ARG A 111 -16.32 42.44 -1.58
C ARG A 111 -17.64 43.13 -1.91
N ALA A 112 -17.59 44.37 -2.40
CA ALA A 112 -18.79 45.11 -2.79
C ALA A 112 -19.49 44.43 -3.97
N ASP A 113 -18.73 44.01 -4.99
CA ASP A 113 -19.23 43.29 -6.16
C ASP A 113 -19.87 41.96 -5.77
N ARG A 114 -19.23 41.19 -4.88
CA ARG A 114 -19.79 39.94 -4.36
C ARG A 114 -21.13 40.16 -3.67
N ILE A 115 -21.25 41.19 -2.81
CA ILE A 115 -22.51 41.50 -2.13
C ILE A 115 -23.59 41.90 -3.15
N ALA A 116 -23.25 42.71 -4.16
CA ALA A 116 -24.18 43.12 -5.20
C ALA A 116 -24.63 41.94 -6.07
N GLY A 117 -23.70 41.07 -6.45
CA GLY A 117 -23.95 39.87 -7.24
C GLY A 117 -24.85 38.87 -6.51
N LEU A 118 -24.59 38.59 -5.23
CA LEU A 118 -25.44 37.70 -4.42
C LEU A 118 -26.86 38.24 -4.24
N LYS A 119 -27.03 39.57 -4.09
CA LYS A 119 -28.36 40.20 -4.06
C LYS A 119 -29.09 40.02 -5.38
N ARG A 120 -28.42 40.28 -6.52
CA ARG A 120 -28.97 40.05 -7.86
C ARG A 120 -29.41 38.60 -8.05
N ASN A 121 -28.59 37.64 -7.66
CA ASN A 121 -28.93 36.21 -7.75
C ASN A 121 -30.16 35.87 -6.91
N THR A 122 -30.27 36.45 -5.71
CA THR A 122 -31.42 36.24 -4.83
C THR A 122 -32.69 36.80 -5.45
N GLU A 123 -32.63 38.00 -6.02
CA GLU A 123 -33.75 38.65 -6.71
C GLU A 123 -34.20 37.84 -7.94
N GLN A 124 -33.25 37.38 -8.77
CA GLN A 124 -33.49 36.51 -9.91
C GLN A 124 -34.15 35.18 -9.51
N PHE A 125 -33.63 34.53 -8.45
CA PHE A 125 -34.16 33.27 -7.95
C PHE A 125 -35.62 33.43 -7.45
N VAL A 126 -35.90 34.50 -6.71
CA VAL A 126 -37.26 34.82 -6.24
C VAL A 126 -38.20 35.15 -7.41
N ALA A 127 -37.70 35.83 -8.42
CA ALA A 127 -38.46 36.19 -9.62
C ALA A 127 -38.64 35.01 -10.62
N GLN A 128 -37.93 33.89 -10.42
CA GLN A 128 -37.84 32.78 -11.38
C GLN A 128 -37.36 33.24 -12.77
N ASP A 129 -36.46 34.21 -12.81
CA ASP A 129 -35.88 34.76 -14.04
C ASP A 129 -34.44 34.25 -14.21
N ASP A 130 -34.24 33.32 -15.15
CA ASP A 130 -32.94 32.73 -15.49
C ASP A 130 -32.30 33.35 -16.74
N ALA A 131 -32.97 34.28 -17.43
CA ALA A 131 -32.57 34.77 -18.75
C ALA A 131 -31.24 35.55 -18.76
N ALA A 132 -30.87 36.17 -17.64
CA ALA A 132 -29.65 36.98 -17.52
C ALA A 132 -28.45 36.20 -16.94
N GLY A 133 -28.62 34.93 -16.58
CA GLY A 133 -27.62 34.14 -15.86
C GLY A 133 -27.38 34.64 -14.43
N TYR A 134 -26.91 33.73 -13.58
CA TYR A 134 -26.52 34.08 -12.21
C TYR A 134 -25.12 34.70 -12.21
N TRP A 135 -24.94 35.73 -11.38
CA TRP A 135 -23.61 36.25 -11.05
C TRP A 135 -22.75 35.15 -10.43
N ILE A 136 -21.49 35.10 -10.85
CA ILE A 136 -20.48 34.17 -10.34
C ILE A 136 -19.26 34.96 -9.86
N SER A 137 -18.64 34.49 -8.79
CA SER A 137 -17.38 35.06 -8.29
C SER A 137 -16.27 34.75 -9.28
N ARG A 138 -15.47 35.77 -9.64
CA ARG A 138 -14.28 35.60 -10.49
C ARG A 138 -12.98 35.51 -9.72
N GLU A 139 -13.04 35.62 -8.38
CA GLU A 139 -11.88 35.43 -7.49
C GLU A 139 -11.19 34.09 -7.78
N VAL A 140 -9.86 34.14 -7.90
CA VAL A 140 -9.05 32.93 -8.04
C VAL A 140 -9.09 32.17 -6.72
N PRO A 141 -9.52 30.89 -6.71
CA PRO A 141 -9.51 30.10 -5.50
C PRO A 141 -8.06 29.73 -5.16
N TYR A 142 -7.64 30.04 -3.94
CA TYR A 142 -6.40 29.58 -3.34
C TYR A 142 -6.75 28.63 -2.21
N GLU A 143 -6.26 27.40 -2.28
CA GLU A 143 -6.49 26.42 -1.24
C GLU A 143 -5.39 26.46 -0.18
N PHE A 144 -5.80 26.59 1.07
CA PHE A 144 -4.92 26.46 2.22
C PHE A 144 -5.29 25.19 2.98
N CYS A 145 -4.33 24.28 3.09
CA CYS A 145 -4.51 23.02 3.81
C CYS A 145 -4.04 23.19 5.25
N PHE A 146 -4.92 23.66 6.12
CA PHE A 146 -4.60 23.72 7.56
C PHE A 146 -4.52 22.29 8.13
N ASP A 147 -3.57 22.03 9.03
CA ASP A 147 -3.26 20.67 9.53
C ASP A 147 -4.48 19.86 10.01
N VAL A 148 -5.51 20.52 10.55
CA VAL A 148 -6.74 19.85 11.02
C VAL A 148 -7.63 19.32 9.89
N PHE A 149 -7.41 19.77 8.65
CA PHE A 149 -8.08 19.32 7.44
C PHE A 149 -7.22 18.36 6.62
N ASN A 150 -5.98 18.09 7.05
CA ASN A 150 -5.11 17.12 6.41
C ASN A 150 -5.79 15.74 6.43
N GLY A 151 -5.94 15.12 5.25
CA GLY A 151 -6.76 13.93 5.05
C GLY A 151 -8.09 14.19 4.34
N ASN A 152 -8.36 15.40 3.86
CA ASN A 152 -9.44 15.60 2.88
C ASN A 152 -8.92 15.33 1.46
N LEU A 153 -9.81 15.03 0.50
CA LEU A 153 -9.44 14.83 -0.91
C LEU A 153 -8.66 16.03 -1.46
N GLY A 154 -9.12 17.25 -1.17
CA GLY A 154 -8.45 18.48 -1.59
C GLY A 154 -7.30 18.96 -0.69
N CYS A 155 -7.00 18.28 0.43
CA CYS A 155 -6.04 18.79 1.42
C CYS A 155 -5.16 17.66 1.97
N ARG A 156 -3.94 17.59 1.44
CA ARG A 156 -2.86 16.72 1.93
C ARG A 156 -1.55 17.50 2.03
N THR A 157 -0.80 17.26 3.09
CA THR A 157 0.52 17.90 3.26
C THR A 157 1.55 17.29 2.30
N TRP A 158 2.29 18.12 1.55
CA TRP A 158 3.32 17.72 0.58
C TRP A 158 2.78 16.96 -0.64
N ASP A 159 1.62 17.40 -1.13
CA ASP A 159 0.91 16.79 -2.23
C ASP A 159 1.48 17.25 -3.58
N GLU A 160 2.41 16.45 -4.13
CA GLU A 160 3.05 16.74 -5.41
C GLU A 160 2.36 15.99 -6.56
N GLY A 161 1.66 16.70 -7.42
CA GLY A 161 1.00 16.13 -8.58
C GLY A 161 -0.30 16.86 -8.93
N ALA A 162 -0.72 16.75 -10.19
CA ALA A 162 -2.02 17.24 -10.62
C ALA A 162 -3.10 16.14 -10.60
N THR A 163 -2.79 14.95 -10.07
CA THR A 163 -3.77 13.87 -9.87
C THR A 163 -3.45 13.11 -8.58
N HIS A 164 -4.40 12.36 -8.03
CA HIS A 164 -4.14 11.47 -6.90
C HIS A 164 -3.12 10.39 -7.27
N ALA A 165 -3.18 9.82 -8.47
CA ALA A 165 -2.22 8.83 -8.91
C ALA A 165 -0.79 9.39 -8.94
N GLU A 166 -0.60 10.63 -9.43
CA GLU A 166 0.71 11.32 -9.37
C GLU A 166 1.19 11.56 -7.94
N SER A 167 0.26 11.90 -7.05
CA SER A 167 0.55 12.17 -5.64
C SER A 167 1.03 10.92 -4.91
N VAL A 168 0.36 9.79 -5.16
CA VAL A 168 0.76 8.48 -4.64
C VAL A 168 2.12 8.09 -5.21
N ARG A 169 2.33 8.24 -6.53
CA ARG A 169 3.64 7.99 -7.15
C ARG A 169 4.74 8.87 -6.54
N SER A 170 4.47 10.14 -6.27
CA SER A 170 5.42 11.02 -5.61
C SER A 170 5.76 10.54 -4.19
N ALA A 171 4.75 10.17 -3.40
CA ALA A 171 4.97 9.62 -2.05
C ALA A 171 5.81 8.33 -2.07
N ILE A 172 5.56 7.46 -3.05
CA ILE A 172 6.35 6.23 -3.30
C ILE A 172 7.78 6.56 -3.69
N GLN A 173 7.99 7.50 -4.61
CA GLN A 173 9.34 7.94 -4.99
C GLN A 173 10.08 8.51 -3.77
N ASN A 174 9.39 9.25 -2.92
CA ASN A 174 9.97 9.77 -1.68
C ASN A 174 10.38 8.64 -0.74
N TYR A 175 9.58 7.58 -0.60
CA TYR A 175 9.98 6.39 0.15
C TYR A 175 11.31 5.82 -0.35
N TRP A 176 11.43 5.58 -1.66
CA TRP A 176 12.62 4.97 -2.24
C TRP A 176 13.85 5.88 -2.15
N ASN A 177 13.71 7.14 -2.57
CA ASN A 177 14.81 8.10 -2.63
C ASN A 177 15.31 8.51 -1.24
N TYR A 178 14.40 8.60 -0.25
CA TYR A 178 14.73 9.03 1.10
C TYR A 178 14.92 7.87 2.07
N TYR A 179 14.92 6.62 1.62
CA TYR A 179 15.09 5.46 2.51
C TYR A 179 16.32 5.60 3.41
N VAL A 180 17.47 6.03 2.85
CA VAL A 180 18.71 6.23 3.63
C VAL A 180 18.55 7.30 4.72
N PHE A 181 17.71 8.31 4.48
CA PHE A 181 17.39 9.37 5.45
C PHE A 181 16.30 8.95 6.43
N THR A 182 15.52 7.92 6.12
CA THR A 182 14.39 7.48 6.94
C THR A 182 14.75 6.32 7.85
N ASN A 183 15.48 5.33 7.32
CA ASN A 183 15.75 4.05 7.98
C ASN A 183 17.11 3.99 8.68
N TYR A 184 17.98 5.00 8.54
CA TYR A 184 19.27 5.03 9.25
C TYR A 184 19.39 6.27 10.14
N ARG A 185 19.83 6.10 11.39
CA ARG A 185 19.81 7.17 12.40
C ARG A 185 20.70 8.34 12.04
N ARG A 186 21.90 8.09 11.51
CA ARG A 186 22.85 9.11 11.01
C ARG A 186 23.14 10.22 12.02
N GLY A 187 23.39 9.83 13.27
CA GLY A 187 23.70 10.78 14.36
C GLY A 187 22.49 11.48 14.98
N ARG A 188 21.27 11.28 14.46
CA ARG A 188 20.04 11.78 15.10
C ARG A 188 19.86 11.18 16.50
N ASN A 189 19.14 11.89 17.35
CA ASN A 189 18.66 11.33 18.61
C ASN A 189 17.76 10.11 18.34
N GLU A 190 17.90 9.05 19.14
CA GLU A 190 17.20 7.77 18.92
C GLU A 190 15.68 7.90 18.99
N TYR A 191 15.14 8.64 19.97
CA TYR A 191 13.70 8.88 20.08
C TYR A 191 13.16 9.64 18.87
N ALA A 192 13.83 10.73 18.48
CA ALA A 192 13.45 11.52 17.30
C ALA A 192 13.57 10.71 16.00
N PHE A 193 14.55 9.79 15.92
CA PHE A 193 14.73 8.90 14.79
C PHE A 193 13.58 7.89 14.66
N ALA A 194 13.27 7.16 15.74
CA ALA A 194 12.20 6.18 15.75
C ALA A 194 10.82 6.85 15.54
N SER A 195 10.53 7.92 16.27
CA SER A 195 9.28 8.68 16.11
C SER A 195 9.15 9.24 14.69
N GLY A 196 10.23 9.76 14.12
CA GLY A 196 10.26 10.26 12.75
C GLY A 196 10.05 9.16 11.70
N PHE A 197 10.56 7.94 11.93
CA PHE A 197 10.31 6.79 11.06
C PHE A 197 8.82 6.43 11.04
N PHE A 198 8.22 6.19 12.20
CA PHE A 198 6.80 5.82 12.29
C PHE A 198 5.88 6.94 11.79
N GLY A 199 6.20 8.20 12.07
CA GLY A 199 5.44 9.34 11.55
C GLY A 199 5.49 9.45 10.02
N ARG A 200 6.62 9.11 9.38
CA ARG A 200 6.72 9.06 7.91
C ARG A 200 5.96 7.87 7.33
N GLN A 201 6.06 6.70 7.96
CA GLN A 201 5.34 5.49 7.56
C GLN A 201 3.82 5.67 7.62
N ALA A 202 3.30 6.26 8.71
CA ALA A 202 1.87 6.54 8.84
C ALA A 202 1.36 7.47 7.72
N ARG A 203 2.07 8.58 7.47
CA ARG A 203 1.68 9.51 6.40
C ARG A 203 1.74 8.90 5.01
N LEU A 204 2.78 8.11 4.72
CA LEU A 204 2.86 7.38 3.46
C LEU A 204 1.68 6.41 3.32
N SER A 205 1.30 5.74 4.39
CA SER A 205 0.17 4.81 4.38
C SER A 205 -1.17 5.50 4.15
N ASP A 206 -1.34 6.75 4.63
CA ASP A 206 -2.47 7.59 4.24
C ASP A 206 -2.48 7.82 2.73
N TYR A 207 -1.33 8.13 2.11
CA TYR A 207 -1.25 8.26 0.65
C TYR A 207 -1.71 7.00 -0.08
N LEU A 208 -1.31 5.82 0.40
CA LEU A 208 -1.57 4.53 -0.26
C LEU A 208 -3.00 4.01 -0.08
N THR A 209 -3.63 4.26 1.06
CA THR A 209 -4.92 3.64 1.42
C THR A 209 -6.12 4.56 1.21
N TYR A 210 -5.94 5.88 1.36
CA TYR A 210 -7.04 6.82 1.20
C TYR A 210 -7.71 6.81 -0.18
N PRO A 211 -6.97 6.77 -1.31
CA PRO A 211 -7.58 6.78 -2.62
C PRO A 211 -8.57 5.62 -2.79
N PHE A 212 -8.22 4.43 -2.28
CA PHE A 212 -9.12 3.28 -2.28
C PHE A 212 -10.41 3.53 -1.49
N ARG A 213 -10.31 4.11 -0.29
CA ARG A 213 -11.47 4.44 0.56
C ARG A 213 -12.44 5.39 -0.15
N TYR A 214 -11.90 6.43 -0.80
CA TYR A 214 -12.71 7.39 -1.55
C TYR A 214 -13.22 6.82 -2.87
N PHE A 215 -12.43 6.02 -3.59
CA PHE A 215 -12.88 5.30 -4.77
C PHE A 215 -14.10 4.44 -4.44
N TYR A 216 -13.99 3.60 -3.40
CA TYR A 216 -15.08 2.72 -2.99
C TYR A 216 -16.33 3.50 -2.56
N PHE A 217 -16.16 4.64 -1.87
CA PHE A 217 -17.28 5.49 -1.48
C PHE A 217 -17.95 6.14 -2.70
N TYR A 218 -17.15 6.66 -3.64
CA TYR A 218 -17.64 7.41 -4.79
C TYR A 218 -17.95 6.56 -6.03
N GLN A 219 -17.73 5.24 -6.00
CA GLN A 219 -17.90 4.36 -7.17
C GLN A 219 -19.30 4.45 -7.81
N ASN A 220 -20.33 4.73 -6.98
CA ASN A 220 -21.72 4.86 -7.40
C ASN A 220 -22.12 6.27 -7.88
N TYR A 221 -21.19 7.24 -7.82
CA TYR A 221 -21.42 8.61 -8.26
C TYR A 221 -20.75 8.84 -9.61
N ASP A 222 -21.39 9.67 -10.43
CA ASP A 222 -20.84 10.12 -11.72
C ASP A 222 -19.95 11.34 -11.48
N ILE A 223 -18.69 11.08 -11.12
CA ILE A 223 -17.68 12.12 -10.85
C ILE A 223 -16.41 11.82 -11.65
N GLY A 224 -15.76 12.86 -12.20
CA GLY A 224 -14.57 12.72 -13.04
C GLY A 224 -13.38 12.08 -12.31
N LEU A 225 -13.22 12.39 -11.02
CA LEU A 225 -12.11 11.91 -10.19
C LEU A 225 -12.12 10.39 -9.91
N ARG A 226 -13.22 9.68 -10.20
CA ARG A 226 -13.38 8.26 -9.82
C ARG A 226 -12.27 7.38 -10.41
N ASN A 227 -11.91 7.59 -11.67
CA ASN A 227 -10.92 6.75 -12.36
C ASN A 227 -9.50 7.03 -11.82
N ASP A 228 -9.16 8.29 -11.54
CA ASP A 228 -7.87 8.65 -10.92
C ASP A 228 -7.74 8.07 -9.50
N LEU A 229 -8.81 8.09 -8.70
CA LEU A 229 -8.82 7.45 -7.38
C LEU A 229 -8.62 5.93 -7.47
N TYR A 230 -9.22 5.29 -8.48
CA TYR A 230 -9.04 3.86 -8.74
C TYR A 230 -7.59 3.55 -9.12
N GLU A 231 -7.01 4.29 -10.07
CA GLU A 231 -5.61 4.14 -10.47
C GLU A 231 -4.66 4.34 -9.27
N ALA A 232 -4.87 5.40 -8.50
CA ALA A 232 -4.12 5.69 -7.28
C ALA A 232 -4.20 4.55 -6.26
N ALA A 233 -5.37 3.92 -6.12
CA ALA A 233 -5.57 2.77 -5.24
C ALA A 233 -4.80 1.53 -5.72
N LEU A 234 -4.82 1.23 -7.02
CA LEU A 234 -4.04 0.13 -7.60
C LEU A 234 -2.54 0.33 -7.38
N ILE A 235 -2.04 1.55 -7.65
CA ILE A 235 -0.63 1.90 -7.41
C ILE A 235 -0.28 1.71 -5.94
N GLY A 236 -1.15 2.18 -5.03
CA GLY A 236 -0.94 2.06 -3.59
C GLY A 236 -0.86 0.60 -3.11
N LEU A 237 -1.81 -0.23 -3.54
CA LEU A 237 -1.87 -1.67 -3.25
C LEU A 237 -0.62 -2.41 -3.77
N ASN A 238 -0.28 -2.19 -5.03
CA ASN A 238 0.87 -2.83 -5.67
C ASN A 238 2.20 -2.39 -5.05
N PHE A 239 2.31 -1.13 -4.61
CA PHE A 239 3.50 -0.67 -3.88
C PHE A 239 3.65 -1.36 -2.52
N ILE A 240 2.55 -1.57 -1.77
CA ILE A 240 2.62 -2.33 -0.52
C ILE A 240 3.17 -3.72 -0.80
N ASN A 241 2.66 -4.40 -1.84
CA ASN A 241 3.17 -5.72 -2.23
C ASN A 241 4.66 -5.69 -2.61
N GLN A 242 5.10 -4.67 -3.35
CA GLN A 242 6.51 -4.44 -3.67
C GLN A 242 7.38 -4.34 -2.40
N VAL A 243 6.94 -3.65 -1.36
CA VAL A 243 7.70 -3.56 -0.09
C VAL A 243 7.74 -4.92 0.62
N LEU A 244 6.63 -5.66 0.63
CA LEU A 244 6.57 -7.02 1.19
C LEU A 244 7.51 -7.98 0.45
N GLY A 245 7.58 -7.88 -0.88
CA GLY A 245 8.43 -8.68 -1.77
C GLY A 245 9.89 -8.24 -1.86
N THR A 246 10.30 -7.18 -1.15
CA THR A 246 11.67 -6.64 -1.23
C THR A 246 12.70 -7.66 -0.72
N PRO A 247 13.70 -8.05 -1.53
CA PRO A 247 14.70 -9.08 -1.19
C PRO A 247 15.77 -8.56 -0.22
N LEU A 248 16.61 -9.47 0.29
CA LEU A 248 17.82 -9.10 1.03
C LEU A 248 18.89 -8.55 0.08
N PRO A 249 19.77 -7.65 0.53
CA PRO A 249 20.95 -7.28 -0.24
C PRO A 249 22.00 -8.40 -0.18
N GLY A 250 22.82 -8.49 -1.23
CA GLY A 250 23.94 -9.43 -1.34
C GLY A 250 23.70 -10.58 -2.30
N ARG A 251 24.58 -11.58 -2.22
CA ARG A 251 24.60 -12.71 -3.14
C ARG A 251 23.49 -13.72 -2.85
N HIS A 252 22.81 -14.12 -3.91
CA HIS A 252 21.80 -15.17 -3.95
C HIS A 252 22.26 -16.28 -4.90
N CYS A 253 21.83 -17.51 -4.63
CA CYS A 253 22.03 -18.68 -5.48
C CYS A 253 20.69 -19.17 -5.98
N PHE A 254 20.61 -19.55 -7.25
CA PHE A 254 19.42 -20.18 -7.80
C PHE A 254 19.24 -21.58 -7.19
N ASP A 255 18.07 -21.85 -6.66
CA ASP A 255 17.65 -23.12 -6.09
C ASP A 255 16.64 -23.77 -7.04
N ASP A 256 17.07 -24.80 -7.78
CA ASP A 256 16.24 -25.54 -8.73
C ASP A 256 15.02 -26.18 -8.07
N GLY A 257 15.11 -26.55 -6.79
CA GLY A 257 14.00 -27.15 -6.06
C GLY A 257 12.89 -26.15 -5.72
N ARG A 258 13.22 -24.86 -5.69
CA ARG A 258 12.29 -23.77 -5.37
C ARG A 258 12.04 -22.82 -6.53
N ASP A 259 12.69 -23.03 -7.68
CA ASP A 259 12.63 -22.16 -8.87
C ASP A 259 12.87 -20.66 -8.54
N GLN A 260 13.82 -20.39 -7.64
CA GLN A 260 14.10 -19.03 -7.17
C GLN A 260 15.53 -18.83 -6.69
N TYR A 261 16.00 -17.59 -6.77
CA TYR A 261 17.24 -17.14 -6.13
C TYR A 261 17.01 -16.96 -4.62
N VAL A 262 17.68 -17.79 -3.82
CA VAL A 262 17.66 -17.72 -2.35
C VAL A 262 18.96 -17.12 -1.81
N PRO A 263 18.94 -16.41 -0.67
CA PRO A 263 20.17 -15.88 -0.08
C PRO A 263 21.11 -17.02 0.31
N LEU A 264 22.42 -16.78 0.28
CA LEU A 264 23.43 -17.81 0.60
C LEU A 264 23.20 -18.53 1.95
N SER A 265 22.60 -17.86 2.92
CA SER A 265 22.29 -18.45 4.23
C SER A 265 21.15 -19.49 4.20
N GLN A 266 20.42 -19.60 3.08
CA GLN A 266 19.30 -20.52 2.87
C GLN A 266 19.52 -21.49 1.70
N PHE A 267 20.67 -21.41 1.01
CA PHE A 267 20.97 -22.28 -0.12
C PHE A 267 21.49 -23.63 0.36
N GLU A 268 20.78 -24.70 0.00
CA GLU A 268 21.11 -26.09 0.32
C GLU A 268 21.95 -26.70 -0.81
N GLY A 269 23.13 -26.13 -1.07
CA GLY A 269 24.03 -26.59 -2.13
C GLY A 269 25.43 -26.04 -1.97
N ASP A 270 26.33 -26.34 -2.91
CA ASP A 270 27.67 -25.75 -2.93
C ASP A 270 27.62 -24.30 -3.44
N PRO A 271 27.84 -23.29 -2.57
CA PRO A 271 27.76 -21.88 -2.97
C PRO A 271 28.79 -21.48 -4.03
N ALA A 272 29.87 -22.26 -4.18
CA ALA A 272 30.90 -21.98 -5.17
C ALA A 272 30.44 -22.27 -6.61
N ASN A 273 29.44 -23.15 -6.79
CA ASN A 273 29.02 -23.69 -8.08
C ASN A 273 27.56 -23.37 -8.46
N CYS A 274 26.90 -22.47 -7.73
CA CYS A 274 25.52 -22.07 -8.03
C CYS A 274 25.44 -21.00 -9.13
N GLU A 275 24.29 -20.91 -9.82
CA GLU A 275 23.97 -19.72 -10.60
C GLU A 275 23.73 -18.55 -9.61
N ALA A 276 24.62 -17.57 -9.64
CA ALA A 276 24.62 -16.48 -8.67
C ALA A 276 23.94 -15.22 -9.21
N PHE A 277 23.21 -14.54 -8.32
CA PHE A 277 22.62 -13.24 -8.56
C PHE A 277 22.90 -12.30 -7.39
N ASP A 278 23.49 -11.14 -7.65
CA ASP A 278 23.80 -10.15 -6.62
C ASP A 278 22.73 -9.06 -6.58
N VAL A 279 22.02 -8.98 -5.45
CA VAL A 279 21.05 -7.90 -5.20
C VAL A 279 21.80 -6.71 -4.60
N PRO A 280 21.85 -5.55 -5.27
CA PRO A 280 22.61 -4.41 -4.77
C PRO A 280 21.93 -3.75 -3.57
N ASP A 281 22.73 -3.09 -2.74
CA ASP A 281 22.23 -2.18 -1.71
C ASP A 281 21.34 -1.09 -2.35
N GLY A 282 20.17 -0.86 -1.78
CA GLY A 282 19.17 0.06 -2.32
C GLY A 282 17.97 -0.69 -2.89
N THR A 283 18.23 -1.66 -3.77
CA THR A 283 17.20 -2.59 -4.26
C THR A 283 16.88 -3.62 -3.19
N GLY A 284 17.91 -4.29 -2.68
CA GLY A 284 17.82 -5.16 -1.51
C GLY A 284 17.84 -4.35 -0.22
N ARG A 285 17.16 -4.86 0.81
CA ARG A 285 17.07 -4.20 2.10
C ARG A 285 17.23 -5.18 3.27
N PRO A 286 18.06 -4.87 4.29
CA PRO A 286 18.22 -5.74 5.45
C PRO A 286 16.92 -5.88 6.24
N LEU A 287 16.53 -7.10 6.58
CA LEU A 287 15.31 -7.37 7.36
C LEU A 287 15.43 -6.88 8.81
N ARG A 288 16.61 -7.01 9.42
CA ARG A 288 16.84 -6.78 10.85
C ARG A 288 17.29 -5.35 11.16
N ASN A 289 16.93 -4.88 12.35
CA ASN A 289 17.46 -3.64 12.90
C ASN A 289 18.97 -3.72 13.13
N ARG A 290 19.66 -2.59 12.96
CA ARG A 290 21.08 -2.43 13.25
C ARG A 290 21.24 -1.65 14.55
N TYR A 291 22.14 -2.10 15.41
CA TYR A 291 22.48 -1.44 16.67
C TYR A 291 23.96 -1.03 16.67
N THR A 292 24.29 0.05 17.37
CA THR A 292 25.68 0.46 17.60
C THR A 292 26.38 -0.48 18.58
N ASP A 293 27.69 -0.69 18.40
CA ASP A 293 28.52 -1.43 19.35
C ASP A 293 29.11 -0.46 20.40
N GLU A 294 28.23 0.10 21.24
CA GLU A 294 28.54 1.05 22.31
C GLU A 294 28.10 0.48 23.68
N TYR A 295 28.58 1.05 24.80
CA TYR A 295 28.23 0.60 26.16
C TYR A 295 26.71 0.51 26.40
N TYR A 296 25.94 1.42 25.78
CA TYR A 296 24.51 1.26 25.60
C TYR A 296 24.24 1.06 24.12
N TYR A 297 23.73 -0.12 23.75
CA TYR A 297 23.27 -0.38 22.38
C TYR A 297 22.21 0.66 22.00
N ARG A 298 22.45 1.38 20.90
CA ARG A 298 21.49 2.33 20.34
C ARG A 298 21.06 1.86 18.98
N LEU A 299 19.79 2.06 18.64
CA LEU A 299 19.28 1.79 17.31
C LEU A 299 20.01 2.68 16.28
N ASP A 300 20.67 2.07 15.30
CA ASP A 300 21.41 2.76 14.24
C ASP A 300 20.74 2.64 12.87
N GLY A 301 19.94 1.59 12.68
CA GLY A 301 19.12 1.42 11.50
C GLY A 301 17.87 0.59 11.79
N ILE A 302 16.76 0.95 11.15
CA ILE A 302 15.50 0.22 11.16
C ILE A 302 15.47 -0.69 9.94
N GLY A 303 15.38 -2.00 10.19
CA GLY A 303 15.27 -3.01 9.13
C GLY A 303 13.88 -3.05 8.51
N THR A 304 13.76 -3.68 7.35
CA THR A 304 12.50 -3.76 6.60
C THR A 304 11.42 -4.60 7.26
N PHE A 305 11.73 -5.35 8.32
CA PHE A 305 10.69 -6.01 9.09
C PHE A 305 9.59 -5.04 9.52
N LEU A 306 9.96 -3.84 10.01
CA LEU A 306 8.98 -2.84 10.44
C LEU A 306 8.26 -2.17 9.26
N ASP A 307 8.94 -1.98 8.13
CA ASP A 307 8.28 -1.50 6.90
C ASP A 307 7.21 -2.51 6.45
N LYS A 308 7.60 -3.78 6.29
CA LYS A 308 6.71 -4.87 5.89
C LYS A 308 5.53 -5.03 6.85
N PHE A 309 5.78 -5.05 8.15
CA PHE A 309 4.72 -5.17 9.16
C PHE A 309 3.74 -3.99 9.12
N ASN A 310 4.25 -2.75 9.06
CA ASN A 310 3.38 -1.58 9.02
C ASN A 310 2.51 -1.57 7.76
N PHE A 311 3.09 -1.80 6.58
CA PHE A 311 2.30 -1.80 5.35
C PHE A 311 1.33 -2.97 5.27
N LEU A 312 1.68 -4.13 5.82
CA LEU A 312 0.75 -5.25 5.99
C LEU A 312 -0.43 -4.90 6.90
N PHE A 313 -0.21 -4.12 7.97
CA PHE A 313 -1.28 -3.61 8.81
C PHE A 313 -2.20 -2.68 8.00
N TYR A 314 -1.65 -1.72 7.26
CA TYR A 314 -2.45 -0.78 6.45
C TYR A 314 -3.15 -1.43 5.25
N LEU A 315 -2.59 -2.50 4.72
CA LEU A 315 -3.22 -3.33 3.69
C LEU A 315 -4.54 -3.94 4.18
N ASN A 316 -4.56 -4.33 5.45
CA ASN A 316 -5.70 -4.96 6.11
C ASN A 316 -6.58 -3.97 6.87
N ASP A 317 -6.13 -2.73 7.10
CA ASP A 317 -6.89 -1.72 7.83
C ASP A 317 -8.20 -1.38 7.12
N THR A 318 -9.31 -1.83 7.70
CA THR A 318 -10.67 -1.57 7.20
C THR A 318 -11.28 -0.29 7.77
N SER A 319 -10.56 0.43 8.64
CA SER A 319 -11.06 1.67 9.22
C SER A 319 -11.22 2.74 8.14
N THR A 320 -12.33 3.48 8.21
CA THR A 320 -12.55 4.64 7.35
C THR A 320 -12.51 5.89 8.17
N SER A 321 -11.58 6.78 7.85
CA SER A 321 -11.63 8.16 8.29
C SER A 321 -12.12 9.01 7.12
N PHE A 322 -13.41 9.38 7.14
CA PHE A 322 -13.89 10.49 6.31
C PHE A 322 -13.92 11.74 7.18
N PHE A 323 -13.41 12.86 6.66
CA PHE A 323 -13.36 14.11 7.40
C PHE A 323 -14.75 14.47 7.95
N ARG A 324 -14.83 14.77 9.26
CA ARG A 324 -16.08 15.08 10.01
C ARG A 324 -17.13 13.98 10.09
N VAL A 325 -16.84 12.76 9.66
CA VAL A 325 -17.68 11.59 9.98
C VAL A 325 -17.19 11.02 11.31
N ALA A 326 -17.59 11.66 12.40
CA ALA A 326 -17.29 11.18 13.76
C ALA A 326 -18.34 10.13 14.16
N ASN A 327 -18.17 8.89 13.70
CA ASN A 327 -19.03 7.79 14.12
C ASN A 327 -18.25 6.70 14.87
N LEU A 328 -17.46 7.12 15.87
CA LEU A 328 -16.85 6.22 16.87
C LEU A 328 -17.87 5.26 17.52
N GLY A 329 -19.17 5.57 17.45
CA GLY A 329 -20.26 4.72 17.96
C GLY A 329 -20.94 3.81 16.94
N ASN A 330 -20.55 3.83 15.67
CA ASN A 330 -21.15 2.96 14.65
C ASN A 330 -20.08 2.37 13.72
N SER A 331 -19.51 1.23 14.15
CA SER A 331 -18.61 0.39 13.35
C SER A 331 -19.22 -0.08 12.02
N ARG A 332 -20.55 0.00 11.88
CA ARG A 332 -21.26 -0.26 10.61
C ARG A 332 -21.10 0.88 9.60
N SER A 333 -20.56 2.03 9.99
CA SER A 333 -20.66 3.22 9.15
C SER A 333 -19.90 3.03 7.85
N PHE A 334 -18.65 2.57 7.83
CA PHE A 334 -17.99 2.07 6.61
C PHE A 334 -16.79 1.20 7.01
N SER A 335 -16.87 -0.13 6.84
CA SER A 335 -15.67 -0.98 6.80
C SER A 335 -15.24 -1.03 5.34
N ILE A 336 -14.13 -0.39 5.00
CA ILE A 336 -13.62 -0.33 3.62
C ILE A 336 -12.14 -0.67 3.67
N GLY A 337 -11.79 -1.88 3.22
CA GLY A 337 -10.41 -2.33 3.05
C GLY A 337 -10.25 -3.08 1.73
N TYR A 338 -9.01 -3.24 1.28
CA TYR A 338 -8.69 -3.86 -0.01
C TYR A 338 -9.30 -5.25 -0.16
N TYR A 339 -9.41 -6.01 0.93
CA TYR A 339 -10.02 -7.35 0.96
C TYR A 339 -11.45 -7.41 0.41
N ARG A 340 -12.23 -6.32 0.52
CA ARG A 340 -13.61 -6.32 0.00
C ARG A 340 -13.68 -6.39 -1.53
N VAL A 341 -12.62 -5.98 -2.21
CA VAL A 341 -12.55 -5.94 -3.69
C VAL A 341 -11.55 -6.99 -4.20
N TYR A 342 -10.38 -7.10 -3.56
CA TYR A 342 -9.25 -7.94 -3.98
C TYR A 342 -9.02 -9.11 -3.02
N ARG A 343 -10.10 -9.78 -2.63
CA ARG A 343 -10.06 -10.91 -1.69
C ARG A 343 -9.12 -12.01 -2.18
N GLU A 344 -9.23 -12.38 -3.46
CA GLU A 344 -8.49 -13.52 -4.00
C GLU A 344 -6.98 -13.28 -3.97
N GLU A 345 -6.57 -12.06 -4.33
CA GLU A 345 -5.18 -11.63 -4.38
C GLU A 345 -4.59 -11.51 -2.97
N LEU A 346 -5.36 -11.00 -2.00
CA LEU A 346 -4.91 -10.95 -0.61
C LEU A 346 -4.81 -12.34 0.03
N ILE A 347 -5.76 -13.25 -0.24
CA ILE A 347 -5.64 -14.65 0.21
C ILE A 347 -4.39 -15.29 -0.41
N GLY A 348 -4.19 -15.11 -1.71
CA GLY A 348 -3.00 -15.59 -2.41
C GLY A 348 -1.70 -15.04 -1.81
N LEU A 349 -1.67 -13.75 -1.49
CA LEU A 349 -0.52 -13.12 -0.83
C LEU A 349 -0.21 -13.74 0.54
N ILE A 350 -1.21 -13.87 1.42
CA ILE A 350 -0.99 -14.43 2.76
C ILE A 350 -0.63 -15.92 2.68
N ARG A 351 -1.29 -16.67 1.79
CA ARG A 351 -0.96 -18.06 1.46
C ARG A 351 0.51 -18.19 1.06
N ASP A 352 0.97 -17.36 0.12
CA ASP A 352 2.35 -17.39 -0.37
C ASP A 352 3.35 -16.98 0.72
N MET A 353 2.98 -16.05 1.62
CA MET A 353 3.80 -15.74 2.79
C MET A 353 3.97 -16.95 3.73
N VAL A 354 2.88 -17.70 3.98
CA VAL A 354 2.90 -18.90 4.84
C VAL A 354 3.81 -19.97 4.23
N PHE A 355 3.58 -20.34 2.97
CA PHE A 355 4.32 -21.44 2.36
C PHE A 355 5.76 -21.04 2.02
N SER A 356 6.02 -19.80 1.59
CA SER A 356 7.39 -19.34 1.33
C SER A 356 8.24 -19.41 2.60
N TRP A 357 7.66 -19.16 3.79
CA TRP A 357 8.37 -19.32 5.05
C TRP A 357 8.69 -20.77 5.40
N LEU A 358 7.82 -21.72 5.01
CA LEU A 358 8.09 -23.17 5.10
C LEU A 358 9.10 -23.67 4.05
N GLY A 359 9.63 -22.77 3.22
CA GLY A 359 10.49 -23.10 2.09
C GLY A 359 9.74 -23.81 0.96
N GLU A 360 8.43 -23.58 0.86
CA GLU A 360 7.54 -24.22 -0.10
C GLU A 360 6.71 -23.22 -0.89
N GLY A 361 6.11 -23.69 -1.97
CA GLY A 361 5.22 -22.89 -2.80
C GLY A 361 5.96 -21.96 -3.74
N ASP A 362 5.19 -21.43 -4.69
CA ASP A 362 5.77 -20.76 -5.85
C ASP A 362 6.05 -19.28 -5.55
N GLY A 363 5.51 -18.73 -4.46
CA GLY A 363 5.69 -17.32 -4.08
C GLY A 363 5.19 -16.35 -5.16
N ASP A 364 4.19 -16.75 -5.94
CA ASP A 364 3.73 -16.05 -7.14
C ASP A 364 3.17 -14.65 -6.87
N ALA A 365 2.55 -14.44 -5.72
CA ALA A 365 2.01 -13.14 -5.33
C ALA A 365 3.06 -12.21 -4.72
N LEU A 366 4.18 -12.75 -4.21
CA LEU A 366 5.09 -12.03 -3.31
C LEU A 366 6.52 -11.84 -3.84
N ALA A 367 7.09 -12.88 -4.45
CA ALA A 367 8.50 -12.89 -4.83
C ALA A 367 8.77 -11.92 -5.98
N SER A 368 9.79 -11.08 -5.81
CA SER A 368 10.26 -10.23 -6.92
C SER A 368 10.85 -11.10 -8.02
N LEU A 369 10.87 -10.60 -9.26
CA LEU A 369 11.44 -11.31 -10.41
C LEU A 369 12.81 -10.75 -10.79
N VAL A 370 13.60 -11.54 -11.50
CA VAL A 370 14.86 -11.13 -12.13
C VAL A 370 14.69 -11.14 -13.63
N ARG A 371 14.87 -9.97 -14.25
CA ARG A 371 14.84 -9.88 -15.71
C ARG A 371 16.07 -10.57 -16.32
N PRO A 372 15.91 -11.47 -17.31
CA PRO A 372 17.02 -12.27 -17.83
C PRO A 372 18.14 -11.47 -18.52
N ASP A 373 17.80 -10.35 -19.15
CA ASP A 373 18.68 -9.54 -20.01
C ASP A 373 19.62 -8.61 -19.21
N ASP A 374 19.08 -7.89 -18.22
CA ASP A 374 19.80 -6.87 -17.45
C ASP A 374 19.97 -7.23 -15.96
N LYS A 375 19.43 -8.39 -15.54
CA LYS A 375 19.43 -8.88 -14.16
C LYS A 375 18.87 -7.85 -13.17
N GLN A 376 17.93 -7.00 -13.58
CA GLN A 376 17.23 -6.10 -12.67
C GLN A 376 16.16 -6.84 -11.87
N VAL A 377 16.03 -6.46 -10.60
CA VAL A 377 14.92 -6.91 -9.76
C VAL A 377 13.66 -6.14 -10.15
N VAL A 378 12.66 -6.86 -10.61
CA VAL A 378 11.34 -6.32 -10.95
C VAL A 378 10.36 -6.72 -9.85
N PRO A 379 9.71 -5.77 -9.17
CA PRO A 379 8.76 -6.09 -8.12
C PRO A 379 7.51 -6.75 -8.70
N ARG A 380 6.91 -7.66 -7.92
CA ARG A 380 5.68 -8.35 -8.31
C ARG A 380 4.46 -7.46 -8.09
N ILE A 381 3.69 -7.26 -9.14
CA ILE A 381 2.39 -6.59 -9.10
C ILE A 381 1.31 -7.58 -8.61
N LEU A 382 0.51 -7.15 -7.65
CA LEU A 382 -0.50 -8.00 -7.00
C LEU A 382 -1.82 -7.99 -7.79
N VAL A 383 -2.27 -6.80 -8.22
CA VAL A 383 -3.54 -6.59 -8.93
C VAL A 383 -3.33 -5.89 -10.27
N ASP A 384 -4.20 -6.21 -11.22
CA ASP A 384 -4.22 -5.62 -12.57
C ASP A 384 -2.85 -5.67 -13.28
N ARG A 385 -2.26 -6.87 -13.33
CA ARG A 385 -0.96 -7.12 -13.97
C ARG A 385 -0.85 -6.55 -15.39
N LYS A 386 -1.95 -6.56 -16.13
CA LYS A 386 -2.05 -6.02 -17.48
C LYS A 386 -1.78 -4.51 -17.53
N ALA A 387 -2.37 -3.74 -16.63
CA ALA A 387 -2.14 -2.29 -16.59
C ALA A 387 -0.69 -1.90 -16.26
N PHE A 388 0.11 -2.85 -15.75
CA PHE A 388 1.52 -2.65 -15.38
C PHE A 388 2.50 -3.42 -16.26
N ASP A 389 2.08 -3.92 -17.43
CA ASP A 389 2.90 -4.71 -18.35
C ASP A 389 3.59 -5.92 -17.68
N GLN A 390 2.88 -6.57 -16.75
CA GLN A 390 3.32 -7.77 -16.03
C GLN A 390 2.37 -8.96 -16.24
N GLU A 391 1.75 -9.09 -17.41
CA GLU A 391 1.03 -10.31 -17.79
C GLU A 391 1.99 -11.52 -17.83
N ASP A 392 1.44 -12.73 -17.74
CA ASP A 392 2.24 -13.95 -17.56
C ASP A 392 3.24 -14.19 -18.70
N ASP A 393 2.94 -13.72 -19.92
CA ASP A 393 3.83 -13.75 -21.08
C ASP A 393 5.00 -12.77 -20.96
N ALA A 394 4.75 -11.56 -20.44
CA ALA A 394 5.78 -10.57 -20.17
C ALA A 394 6.76 -11.01 -19.06
N MET A 395 6.34 -11.95 -18.22
CA MET A 395 7.13 -12.51 -17.11
C MET A 395 7.73 -13.89 -17.42
N GLU A 396 7.49 -14.43 -18.61
CA GLU A 396 7.95 -15.77 -18.98
C GLU A 396 9.48 -15.86 -18.93
N GLY A 397 9.99 -16.89 -18.26
CA GLY A 397 11.44 -17.11 -18.09
C GLY A 397 12.14 -16.20 -17.08
N MET A 398 11.41 -15.35 -16.34
CA MET A 398 11.98 -14.59 -15.24
C MET A 398 12.04 -15.44 -13.97
N ALA A 399 13.25 -15.63 -13.44
CA ALA A 399 13.46 -16.32 -12.17
C ALA A 399 13.01 -15.45 -10.98
N ARG A 400 12.49 -16.07 -9.93
CA ARG A 400 12.04 -15.37 -8.72
C ARG A 400 13.20 -15.08 -7.78
N VAL A 401 13.07 -14.10 -6.89
CA VAL A 401 14.00 -13.80 -5.79
C VAL A 401 13.26 -13.94 -4.48
N PHE A 402 13.81 -14.77 -3.61
CA PHE A 402 13.21 -15.05 -2.31
C PHE A 402 13.06 -13.77 -1.47
N PRO A 403 11.83 -13.43 -1.05
CA PRO A 403 11.61 -12.32 -0.13
C PRO A 403 11.91 -12.79 1.31
N PRO A 404 12.73 -12.07 2.10
CA PRO A 404 12.96 -12.42 3.49
C PRO A 404 11.66 -12.33 4.30
N LEU A 405 11.23 -13.49 4.80
CA LEU A 405 10.09 -13.64 5.71
C LEU A 405 10.57 -14.24 7.04
N SER A 406 10.18 -13.60 8.15
CA SER A 406 10.31 -14.19 9.47
C SER A 406 8.98 -14.81 9.88
N TYR A 407 9.03 -15.80 10.77
CA TYR A 407 7.83 -16.39 11.38
C TYR A 407 6.90 -15.30 11.94
N ASN A 408 7.47 -14.33 12.67
CA ASN A 408 6.70 -13.21 13.21
C ASN A 408 5.97 -12.42 12.13
N LEU A 409 6.56 -12.22 10.95
CA LEU A 409 5.89 -11.49 9.87
C LEU A 409 4.72 -12.30 9.31
N VAL A 410 4.88 -13.61 9.10
CA VAL A 410 3.83 -14.52 8.64
C VAL A 410 2.69 -14.59 9.65
N TRP A 411 3.02 -14.79 10.93
CA TRP A 411 2.05 -14.83 12.01
C TRP A 411 1.26 -13.52 12.11
N GLN A 412 1.95 -12.38 12.04
CA GLN A 412 1.28 -11.07 12.02
C GLN A 412 0.37 -10.92 10.80
N ALA A 413 0.79 -11.41 9.63
CA ALA A 413 -0.01 -11.38 8.40
C ALA A 413 -1.33 -12.13 8.57
N MET A 414 -1.28 -13.35 9.11
CA MET A 414 -2.47 -14.13 9.41
C MET A 414 -3.33 -13.46 10.48
N LEU A 415 -2.72 -12.95 11.56
CA LEU A 415 -3.45 -12.32 12.65
C LEU A 415 -4.18 -11.06 12.21
N VAL A 416 -3.49 -10.10 11.58
CA VAL A 416 -4.12 -8.84 11.17
C VAL A 416 -5.20 -9.07 10.12
N SER A 417 -4.97 -10.01 9.19
CA SER A 417 -5.98 -10.38 8.19
C SER A 417 -7.20 -11.01 8.87
N THR A 418 -7.00 -11.87 9.87
CA THR A 418 -8.09 -12.45 10.66
C THR A 418 -8.87 -11.38 11.42
N VAL A 419 -8.18 -10.44 12.07
CA VAL A 419 -8.82 -9.40 12.88
C VAL A 419 -9.61 -8.41 12.03
N PHE A 420 -9.08 -7.98 10.88
CA PHE A 420 -9.70 -6.91 10.10
C PHE A 420 -10.58 -7.38 8.94
N ASN A 421 -10.37 -8.59 8.42
CA ASN A 421 -11.10 -9.13 7.26
C ASN A 421 -12.07 -10.26 7.63
N THR A 422 -12.49 -10.30 8.89
CA THR A 422 -13.56 -11.19 9.38
C THR A 422 -14.74 -10.33 9.81
N SER A 423 -15.91 -10.59 9.24
CA SER A 423 -17.14 -9.81 9.44
C SER A 423 -18.31 -10.74 9.72
N THR A 424 -18.89 -10.65 10.91
CA THR A 424 -20.09 -11.42 11.28
C THR A 424 -21.37 -11.01 10.57
N TYR A 425 -21.33 -10.01 9.70
CA TYR A 425 -22.52 -9.29 9.23
C TYR A 425 -22.86 -9.52 7.76
N ASP A 426 -22.03 -10.23 7.01
CA ASP A 426 -22.33 -10.60 5.63
C ASP A 426 -22.29 -12.12 5.43
N SER A 427 -22.93 -12.58 4.36
CA SER A 427 -22.98 -14.00 4.02
C SER A 427 -21.77 -14.44 3.18
N GLN A 428 -20.66 -13.70 3.22
CA GLN A 428 -19.48 -14.04 2.47
C GLN A 428 -18.50 -14.83 3.32
N LEU A 429 -17.61 -15.57 2.65
CA LEU A 429 -16.56 -16.31 3.33
C LEU A 429 -15.52 -15.35 3.91
N ASP A 430 -15.44 -15.34 5.23
CA ASP A 430 -14.50 -14.54 6.00
C ASP A 430 -13.07 -15.09 5.95
N PHE A 431 -12.08 -14.21 6.16
CA PHE A 431 -10.68 -14.63 6.17
C PHE A 431 -10.41 -15.74 7.21
N ALA A 432 -11.06 -15.67 8.38
CA ALA A 432 -10.93 -16.66 9.44
C ALA A 432 -11.36 -18.08 9.04
N GLU A 433 -12.20 -18.25 8.01
CA GLU A 433 -12.60 -19.58 7.53
C GLU A 433 -11.49 -20.25 6.70
N TYR A 434 -10.64 -19.47 6.02
CA TYR A 434 -9.47 -20.00 5.30
C TYR A 434 -8.36 -20.49 6.23
N LEU A 435 -8.40 -20.11 7.50
CA LEU A 435 -7.46 -20.55 8.54
C LEU A 435 -8.06 -21.60 9.49
N ALA A 436 -9.29 -22.06 9.24
CA ALA A 436 -9.97 -22.94 10.18
C ALA A 436 -9.29 -24.31 10.27
N VAL A 437 -8.74 -24.61 11.45
CA VAL A 437 -8.24 -25.94 11.86
C VAL A 437 -8.95 -26.33 13.14
N SER A 438 -9.28 -27.61 13.28
CA SER A 438 -9.77 -28.19 14.53
C SER A 438 -8.88 -29.34 14.99
N GLU A 439 -8.86 -29.59 16.30
CA GLU A 439 -8.36 -30.86 16.85
C GLU A 439 -9.52 -31.85 16.95
N VAL A 440 -9.34 -33.07 16.45
CA VAL A 440 -10.41 -34.06 16.43
C VAL A 440 -10.69 -34.54 17.85
N GLY A 441 -11.95 -34.44 18.28
CA GLY A 441 -12.40 -34.81 19.62
C GLY A 441 -12.22 -33.76 20.72
N SER A 442 -11.70 -32.57 20.41
CA SER A 442 -11.67 -31.43 21.34
C SER A 442 -12.97 -30.60 21.26
N SER A 443 -13.08 -29.55 22.06
CA SER A 443 -14.24 -28.64 22.03
C SER A 443 -14.31 -27.77 20.77
N ASP A 444 -13.18 -27.59 20.07
CA ASP A 444 -13.10 -26.90 18.78
C ASP A 444 -13.27 -27.84 17.58
N ASP A 445 -13.60 -29.13 17.79
CA ASP A 445 -13.89 -30.06 16.69
C ASP A 445 -15.15 -29.66 15.93
N ARG A 446 -15.00 -29.43 14.61
CA ARG A 446 -16.07 -28.94 13.74
C ARG A 446 -16.64 -30.07 12.91
N ALA A 447 -17.96 -30.14 12.87
CA ALA A 447 -18.65 -30.93 11.86
C ALA A 447 -18.65 -30.15 10.54
N TYR A 448 -18.04 -30.74 9.51
CA TYR A 448 -18.13 -30.21 8.15
C TYR A 448 -19.38 -30.77 7.46
N PRO A 449 -20.08 -29.97 6.63
CA PRO A 449 -21.24 -30.46 5.90
C PRO A 449 -20.91 -31.66 4.98
N ASP A 450 -21.88 -32.54 4.76
CA ASP A 450 -21.73 -33.67 3.86
C ASP A 450 -21.30 -33.20 2.46
N GLY A 451 -20.22 -33.79 1.93
CA GLY A 451 -19.64 -33.46 0.63
C GLY A 451 -18.49 -32.45 0.64
N TRP A 452 -18.18 -31.83 1.78
CA TRP A 452 -16.95 -31.03 1.91
C TRP A 452 -15.71 -31.92 1.88
N GLN A 453 -14.68 -31.49 1.15
CA GLN A 453 -13.38 -32.15 1.19
C GLN A 453 -12.68 -31.77 2.50
N THR A 454 -12.29 -32.77 3.28
CA THR A 454 -11.53 -32.58 4.52
C THR A 454 -10.19 -33.30 4.44
N VAL A 455 -9.21 -32.79 5.17
CA VAL A 455 -7.92 -33.43 5.36
C VAL A 455 -7.65 -33.59 6.85
N ASP A 456 -7.15 -34.77 7.22
CA ASP A 456 -6.73 -35.09 8.58
C ASP A 456 -5.20 -35.25 8.58
N PHE A 457 -4.54 -34.59 9.52
CA PHE A 457 -3.11 -34.75 9.78
C PHE A 457 -2.91 -35.31 11.18
N VAL A 458 -2.22 -36.45 11.27
CA VAL A 458 -1.89 -37.07 12.56
C VAL A 458 -0.45 -36.76 12.90
N HIS A 459 -0.22 -35.93 13.92
CA HIS A 459 1.13 -35.59 14.33
C HIS A 459 1.88 -36.85 14.82
N PRO A 460 3.04 -37.22 14.23
CA PRO A 460 3.63 -38.55 14.43
C PRO A 460 4.10 -38.80 15.86
N ARG A 461 4.55 -37.75 16.56
CA ARG A 461 4.98 -37.83 17.98
C ARG A 461 3.83 -37.76 18.99
N THR A 462 2.96 -36.74 18.90
CA THR A 462 1.91 -36.49 19.90
C THR A 462 0.65 -37.34 19.67
N ARG A 463 0.47 -37.88 18.45
CA ARG A 463 -0.72 -38.61 18.01
C ARG A 463 -2.02 -37.79 18.02
N VAL A 464 -1.91 -36.47 18.17
CA VAL A 464 -3.03 -35.54 18.01
C VAL A 464 -3.42 -35.53 16.54
N THR A 465 -4.72 -35.58 16.28
CA THR A 465 -5.28 -35.48 14.92
C THR A 465 -5.84 -34.10 14.71
N TYR A 466 -5.36 -33.40 13.70
CA TYR A 466 -5.87 -32.10 13.27
C TYR A 466 -6.71 -32.28 12.00
N ARG A 467 -7.79 -31.52 11.87
CA ARG A 467 -8.69 -31.55 10.72
C ARG A 467 -8.89 -30.15 10.15
N ALA A 468 -8.93 -30.05 8.83
CA ALA A 468 -9.31 -28.84 8.12
C ALA A 468 -10.22 -29.17 6.93
N GLY A 469 -11.14 -28.27 6.64
CA GLY A 469 -12.03 -28.34 5.49
C GLY A 469 -11.54 -27.44 4.36
N GLN A 470 -11.75 -27.89 3.12
CA GLN A 470 -11.56 -27.07 1.94
C GLN A 470 -12.75 -26.10 1.81
N THR A 471 -12.45 -24.84 1.53
CA THR A 471 -13.46 -23.80 1.32
C THR A 471 -14.14 -24.01 -0.04
N GLU A 472 -15.33 -23.43 -0.23
CA GLU A 472 -16.10 -23.59 -1.49
C GLU A 472 -15.32 -23.11 -2.73
N ASP A 473 -14.47 -22.10 -2.57
CA ASP A 473 -13.60 -21.57 -3.62
C ASP A 473 -12.28 -22.34 -3.81
N GLY A 474 -12.03 -23.37 -3.00
CA GLY A 474 -10.83 -24.21 -3.09
C GLY A 474 -9.54 -23.58 -2.56
N LYS A 475 -9.61 -22.48 -1.82
CA LYS A 475 -8.44 -21.67 -1.41
C LYS A 475 -8.10 -21.76 0.09
N SER A 476 -8.58 -22.79 0.80
CA SER A 476 -8.32 -22.97 2.23
C SER A 476 -6.82 -23.16 2.53
N ILE A 477 -6.24 -22.20 3.24
CA ILE A 477 -4.83 -22.21 3.64
C ILE A 477 -4.60 -23.33 4.66
N SER A 478 -5.53 -23.52 5.60
CA SER A 478 -5.46 -24.58 6.61
C SER A 478 -5.53 -25.97 5.99
N PHE A 479 -6.41 -26.18 5.00
CA PHE A 479 -6.48 -27.43 4.25
C PHE A 479 -5.15 -27.75 3.57
N GLU A 480 -4.59 -26.78 2.84
CA GLU A 480 -3.32 -26.97 2.15
C GLU A 480 -2.16 -27.22 3.14
N LEU A 481 -2.13 -26.51 4.27
CA LEU A 481 -1.13 -26.69 5.33
C LEU A 481 -1.15 -28.12 5.88
N LEU A 482 -2.32 -28.66 6.23
CA LEU A 482 -2.43 -30.03 6.75
C LEU A 482 -2.09 -31.08 5.69
N ALA A 483 -2.51 -30.88 4.44
CA ALA A 483 -2.17 -31.77 3.34
C ALA A 483 -0.63 -31.84 3.12
N ARG A 484 0.05 -30.69 3.14
CA ARG A 484 1.50 -30.61 3.04
C ARG A 484 2.20 -31.21 4.26
N ALA A 485 1.69 -30.98 5.48
CA ALA A 485 2.22 -31.58 6.70
C ALA A 485 2.15 -33.12 6.67
N GLN A 486 1.03 -33.67 6.18
CA GLN A 486 0.85 -35.10 6.00
C GLN A 486 1.83 -35.66 4.96
N GLN A 487 1.93 -35.01 3.79
CA GLN A 487 2.88 -35.40 2.74
C GLN A 487 4.34 -35.33 3.22
N PHE A 488 4.71 -34.27 3.94
CA PHE A 488 6.05 -34.10 4.51
C PHE A 488 6.36 -35.21 5.52
N THR A 489 5.38 -35.59 6.35
CA THR A 489 5.54 -36.68 7.31
C THR A 489 5.81 -38.01 6.59
N GLU A 490 5.05 -38.32 5.55
CA GLU A 490 5.19 -39.57 4.79
C GLU A 490 6.47 -39.64 3.97
N THR A 491 6.87 -38.52 3.35
CA THR A 491 7.95 -38.51 2.35
C THR A 491 9.32 -38.13 2.91
N VAL A 492 9.38 -37.40 4.02
CA VAL A 492 10.63 -36.90 4.61
C VAL A 492 10.84 -37.40 6.03
N TRP A 493 9.86 -37.17 6.92
CA TRP A 493 10.03 -37.45 8.34
C TRP A 493 10.07 -38.95 8.66
N GLU A 494 9.12 -39.73 8.16
CA GLU A 494 9.02 -41.19 8.43
C GLU A 494 10.24 -41.96 7.88
N PRO A 495 10.74 -41.69 6.66
CA PRO A 495 12.00 -42.28 6.19
C PRO A 495 13.20 -41.90 7.07
N ALA A 496 13.34 -40.63 7.47
CA ALA A 496 14.44 -40.19 8.32
C ALA A 496 14.37 -40.84 9.71
N TYR A 497 13.17 -40.95 10.29
CA TYR A 497 12.93 -41.63 11.56
C TYR A 497 13.28 -43.12 11.47
N THR A 498 12.83 -43.79 10.41
CA THR A 498 13.11 -45.21 10.16
C THR A 498 14.62 -45.47 9.98
N ALA A 499 15.33 -44.58 9.30
CA ALA A 499 16.78 -44.67 9.13
C ALA A 499 17.52 -44.62 10.49
N VAL A 500 17.11 -43.71 11.39
CA VAL A 500 17.68 -43.65 12.75
C VAL A 500 17.31 -44.87 13.60
N GLN A 501 16.11 -45.43 13.42
CA GLN A 501 15.74 -46.68 14.11
C GLN A 501 16.54 -47.88 13.61
N ALA A 502 16.86 -47.91 12.31
CA ALA A 502 17.66 -48.97 11.70
C ALA A 502 19.13 -48.91 12.13
N ASP A 503 19.71 -47.71 12.20
CA ASP A 503 21.07 -47.48 12.74
C ASP A 503 21.14 -46.22 13.61
N PRO A 504 20.96 -46.36 14.94
CA PRO A 504 21.02 -45.23 15.87
C PRO A 504 22.40 -44.54 15.94
N ALA A 505 23.46 -45.19 15.47
CA ALA A 505 24.81 -44.63 15.50
C ALA A 505 25.10 -43.75 14.27
N ASP A 506 24.36 -43.90 13.18
CA ASP A 506 24.54 -43.13 11.96
C ASP A 506 24.35 -41.62 12.23
N GLY A 507 25.42 -40.85 12.04
CA GLY A 507 25.41 -39.40 12.22
C GLY A 507 24.59 -38.67 11.14
N ALA A 508 24.59 -39.18 9.91
CA ALA A 508 23.87 -38.58 8.80
C ALA A 508 22.36 -38.76 8.98
N ALA A 509 21.90 -39.98 9.30
CA ALA A 509 20.49 -40.26 9.60
C ALA A 509 19.97 -39.40 10.77
N ARG A 510 20.77 -39.25 11.84
CA ARG A 510 20.41 -38.38 12.97
C ARG A 510 20.32 -36.90 12.59
N THR A 511 21.18 -36.44 11.70
CA THR A 511 21.16 -35.04 11.22
C THR A 511 19.92 -34.80 10.36
N ALA A 512 19.60 -35.73 9.45
CA ALA A 512 18.39 -35.69 8.62
C ALA A 512 17.11 -35.72 9.46
N LEU A 513 17.03 -36.59 10.48
CA LEU A 513 15.88 -36.61 11.39
C LEU A 513 15.77 -35.31 12.20
N ALA A 514 16.89 -34.75 12.69
CA ALA A 514 16.86 -33.50 13.44
C ALA A 514 16.39 -32.31 12.59
N GLU A 515 16.72 -32.30 11.30
CA GLU A 515 16.20 -31.32 10.35
C GLU A 515 14.72 -31.54 10.03
N ALA A 516 14.32 -32.80 9.82
CA ALA A 516 12.93 -33.16 9.60
C ALA A 516 12.04 -32.83 10.82
N ASP A 517 12.52 -33.08 12.04
CA ASP A 517 11.85 -32.71 13.28
C ASP A 517 11.67 -31.19 13.39
N ARG A 518 12.72 -30.40 13.08
CA ARG A 518 12.63 -28.93 13.10
C ARG A 518 11.57 -28.42 12.14
N ARG A 519 11.47 -29.01 10.94
CA ARG A 519 10.47 -28.61 9.94
C ARG A 519 9.07 -29.10 10.30
N LEU A 520 8.95 -30.28 10.90
CA LEU A 520 7.68 -30.77 11.46
C LEU A 520 7.18 -29.85 12.60
N GLU A 521 8.08 -29.35 13.45
CA GLU A 521 7.76 -28.34 14.48
C GLU A 521 7.23 -27.05 13.86
N GLN A 522 7.79 -26.57 12.74
CA GLN A 522 7.27 -25.39 12.02
C GLN A 522 5.83 -25.59 11.54
N TYR A 523 5.50 -26.78 11.02
CA TYR A 523 4.12 -27.13 10.68
C TYR A 523 3.21 -27.13 11.92
N ALA A 524 3.64 -27.79 13.00
CA ALA A 524 2.88 -27.89 14.23
C ALA A 524 2.61 -26.51 14.86
N ASP A 525 3.59 -25.60 14.83
CA ASP A 525 3.47 -24.23 15.31
C ASP A 525 2.40 -23.47 14.51
N LEU A 526 2.47 -23.47 13.17
CA LEU A 526 1.46 -22.81 12.33
C LEU A 526 0.05 -23.38 12.54
N ILE A 527 -0.07 -24.71 12.65
CA ILE A 527 -1.34 -25.39 12.93
C ILE A 527 -1.92 -24.90 14.25
N SER A 528 -1.09 -24.86 15.30
CA SER A 528 -1.50 -24.39 16.63
C SER A 528 -1.91 -22.92 16.62
N GLU A 529 -1.18 -22.06 15.90
CA GLU A 529 -1.51 -20.64 15.80
C GLU A 529 -2.79 -20.38 15.00
N MET A 530 -3.03 -21.10 13.90
CA MET A 530 -4.28 -21.00 13.14
C MET A 530 -5.50 -21.38 14.01
N ARG A 531 -5.37 -22.45 14.81
CA ARG A 531 -6.39 -22.81 15.82
C ARG A 531 -6.62 -21.69 16.83
N TRP A 532 -5.55 -21.11 17.37
CA TRP A 532 -5.64 -20.02 18.33
C TRP A 532 -6.30 -18.76 17.75
N MET A 533 -5.90 -18.35 16.54
CA MET A 533 -6.51 -17.21 15.83
C MET A 533 -8.00 -17.43 15.59
N ARG A 534 -8.40 -18.65 15.22
CA ARG A 534 -9.81 -19.00 15.05
C ARG A 534 -10.59 -18.95 16.37
N ALA A 535 -10.00 -19.45 17.45
CA ALA A 535 -10.62 -19.40 18.77
C ALA A 535 -10.90 -17.97 19.25
N ILE A 536 -10.04 -17.00 18.89
CA ILE A 536 -10.28 -15.57 19.17
C ILE A 536 -11.51 -15.06 18.44
N VAL A 537 -11.67 -15.43 17.17
CA VAL A 537 -12.83 -15.03 16.35
C VAL A 537 -14.11 -15.63 16.91
N ASP A 538 -14.09 -16.93 17.24
CA ASP A 538 -15.25 -17.60 17.81
C ASP A 538 -15.66 -16.95 19.15
N TRP A 539 -14.68 -16.65 20.02
CA TRP A 539 -14.94 -15.95 21.29
C TRP A 539 -15.49 -14.53 21.13
N ALA A 540 -15.10 -13.81 20.08
CA ALA A 540 -15.61 -12.46 19.81
C ALA A 540 -17.06 -12.45 19.29
N ASN A 541 -17.53 -13.60 18.78
CA ASN A 541 -18.85 -13.76 18.17
C ASN A 541 -19.91 -14.30 19.14
N ASP A 542 -19.48 -14.94 20.22
CA ASP A 542 -20.31 -15.37 21.37
C ASP A 542 -20.54 -14.22 22.37
#